data_AF-A0A6L6PWC7-F1
#
_entry.id   AF-A0A6L6PWC7-F1
#
_cell.length_a   1.000
_cell.length_b   1.000
_cell.length_c   1.000
_cell.angle_alpha   90.00
_cell.angle_beta   90.00
_cell.angle_gamma   90.00
#
_symmetry.space_group_name_H-M   'P 1'
#
loop_
_entity.id
_entity.type
_entity.pdbx_description
1 polymer ?
#
loop_
_entity_poly.entity_id
_entity_poly.type
_entity_poly.pdbx_seq_one_letter_code
_entity_poly.pdbx_strand_id
1 'polypeptide(L)'
;MSSKFFARVYAGTPDVQPVRRSLRSVAKAKLRASKAASVAHLAASAAVVARTSGNTARAALPPGQAGAIARSVTDGACGCDEAVAAPAVHRIHVWDLPTRLFHWSLVVAVTVALTTGLVGGDWMPVHGYAGIAIVGLVAFRLVWGIAGAAHARFVNFAPTPSRLRAYLNGRWQGHGHNPLGALSVFALLALLVVQAGTGLVGNDEIAFQGPLATLVDEARSIQLTGLHQQLAYVLLGLIALHVLAIAAYRVLHKTNLVKPMVTGWKDVQAADHHADGASHGASAWRWTALLSAVGVALLAMTFASGAGLAQDAPEAAASPVLQQPVAQQAAAPAVAPAW
;
A
#
# COMPACT_ATOMS: atom_id res chain seq x y z
N MET A 1 8.96 -52.77 23.02
CA MET A 1 10.00 -51.74 23.26
C MET A 1 9.31 -50.50 23.82
N SER A 2 9.77 -50.05 25.00
CA SER A 2 8.98 -49.33 26.01
C SER A 2 8.98 -47.80 25.84
N SER A 3 7.84 -47.19 26.19
CA SER A 3 7.53 -45.74 26.33
C SER A 3 8.47 -44.90 27.22
N LYS A 4 9.58 -45.49 27.71
CA LYS A 4 10.53 -44.86 28.63
C LYS A 4 11.67 -44.07 27.94
N PHE A 5 11.76 -44.12 26.61
CA PHE A 5 12.81 -43.38 25.88
C PHE A 5 12.46 -41.90 25.64
N PHE A 6 11.17 -41.56 25.44
CA PHE A 6 10.75 -40.19 25.16
C PHE A 6 10.76 -39.26 26.39
N ALA A 7 10.63 -39.81 27.60
CA ALA A 7 10.60 -39.01 28.83
C ALA A 7 11.98 -38.48 29.27
N ARG A 8 13.08 -38.94 28.66
CA ARG A 8 14.44 -38.60 29.12
C ARG A 8 15.09 -37.43 28.37
N VAL A 9 14.46 -36.90 27.33
CA VAL A 9 15.02 -35.80 26.49
C VAL A 9 14.49 -34.41 26.89
N TYR A 10 13.42 -34.32 27.70
CA TYR A 10 12.78 -33.03 28.04
C TYR A 10 12.99 -32.53 29.49
N ALA A 11 13.82 -33.18 30.30
CA ALA A 11 14.01 -32.84 31.71
C ALA A 11 15.13 -31.81 31.97
N GLY A 12 15.18 -30.71 31.21
CA GLY A 12 16.31 -29.77 31.28
C GLY A 12 16.06 -28.35 30.80
N THR A 13 14.89 -27.75 31.03
CA THR A 13 14.70 -26.32 30.80
C THR A 13 15.12 -25.52 32.04
N PRO A 14 16.13 -24.63 31.96
CA PRO A 14 16.52 -23.77 33.07
C PRO A 14 15.40 -22.76 33.42
N ASP A 15 15.28 -22.44 34.71
CA ASP A 15 14.30 -21.49 35.24
C ASP A 15 14.55 -20.08 34.67
N VAL A 16 13.60 -19.58 33.86
CA VAL A 16 13.65 -18.28 33.16
C VAL A 16 13.00 -17.14 33.97
N GLN A 17 12.49 -17.43 35.18
CA GLN A 17 11.91 -16.43 36.08
C GLN A 17 12.85 -15.26 36.45
N PRO A 18 14.17 -15.45 36.71
CA PRO A 18 15.03 -14.33 37.11
C PRO A 18 15.23 -13.31 35.98
N VAL A 19 15.30 -13.76 34.72
CA VAL A 19 15.41 -12.86 33.55
C VAL A 19 14.14 -12.03 33.36
N ARG A 20 12.95 -12.64 33.56
CA ARG A 20 11.66 -11.92 33.48
C ARG A 20 11.50 -10.86 34.57
N ARG A 21 12.04 -11.08 35.77
CA ARG A 21 12.02 -10.08 36.86
C ARG A 21 12.95 -8.89 36.57
N SER A 22 14.14 -9.15 36.01
CA SER A 22 15.09 -8.11 35.59
C SER A 22 14.53 -7.21 34.48
N LEU A 23 13.88 -7.79 33.47
CA LEU A 23 13.28 -6.99 32.38
C LEU A 23 12.12 -6.10 32.87
N ARG A 24 11.34 -6.57 33.86
CA ARG A 24 10.26 -5.77 34.47
C ARG A 24 10.79 -4.61 35.32
N SER A 25 11.92 -4.76 36.00
CA SER A 25 12.51 -3.67 36.79
C SER A 25 13.12 -2.60 35.88
N VAL A 26 13.79 -3.00 34.79
CA VAL A 26 14.33 -2.07 33.77
C VAL A 26 13.20 -1.31 33.06
N ALA A 27 12.09 -1.98 32.72
CA ALA A 27 10.93 -1.33 32.12
C ALA A 27 10.27 -0.31 33.05
N LYS A 28 10.12 -0.64 34.35
CA LYS A 28 9.60 0.31 35.36
C LYS A 28 10.52 1.51 35.58
N ALA A 29 11.84 1.32 35.55
CA ALA A 29 12.82 2.41 35.68
C ALA A 29 12.76 3.38 34.48
N LYS A 30 12.68 2.86 33.24
CA LYS A 30 12.50 3.69 32.03
C LYS A 30 11.20 4.49 32.06
N LEU A 31 10.09 3.90 32.53
CA LEU A 31 8.80 4.57 32.63
C LEU A 31 8.81 5.70 33.69
N ARG A 32 9.55 5.53 34.79
CA ARG A 32 9.72 6.59 35.81
C ARG A 32 10.57 7.74 35.28
N ALA A 33 11.64 7.45 34.54
CA ALA A 33 12.49 8.46 33.91
C ALA A 33 11.73 9.28 32.85
N SER A 34 10.90 8.63 32.02
CA SER A 34 10.07 9.35 31.03
C SER A 34 9.02 10.23 31.69
N LYS A 35 8.43 9.80 32.81
CA LYS A 35 7.45 10.59 33.56
C LYS A 35 8.11 11.82 34.21
N ALA A 36 9.32 11.67 34.77
CA ALA A 36 10.08 12.78 35.34
C ALA A 36 10.49 13.82 34.27
N ALA A 37 10.93 13.37 33.09
CA ALA A 37 11.24 14.26 31.97
C ALA A 37 10.02 15.04 31.46
N SER A 38 8.84 14.42 31.48
CA SER A 38 7.58 15.07 31.08
C SER A 38 7.13 16.13 32.09
N VAL A 39 7.32 15.91 33.40
CA VAL A 39 7.02 16.91 34.45
C VAL A 39 8.00 18.09 34.38
N ALA A 40 9.27 17.85 34.11
CA ALA A 40 10.27 18.91 33.93
C ALA A 40 9.96 19.78 32.70
N HIS A 41 9.49 19.18 31.60
CA HIS A 41 9.06 19.93 30.41
C HIS A 41 7.82 20.81 30.69
N LEU A 42 6.85 20.31 31.47
CA LEU A 42 5.67 21.08 31.86
C LEU A 42 6.02 22.30 32.74
N ALA A 43 6.94 22.11 33.70
CA ALA A 43 7.42 23.20 34.56
C ALA A 43 8.18 24.29 33.77
N ALA A 44 8.97 23.89 32.77
CA ALA A 44 9.68 24.82 31.89
C ALA A 44 8.70 25.63 31.01
N SER A 45 7.62 25.00 30.52
CA SER A 45 6.59 25.70 29.73
C SER A 45 5.78 26.70 30.57
N ALA A 46 5.47 26.37 31.83
CA ALA A 46 4.79 27.31 32.74
C ALA A 46 5.65 28.55 33.06
N ALA A 47 6.96 28.37 33.22
CA ALA A 47 7.90 29.47 33.46
C ALA A 47 8.05 30.41 32.25
N VAL A 48 7.91 29.90 31.03
CA VAL A 48 7.95 30.71 29.80
C VAL A 48 6.66 31.53 29.64
N VAL A 49 5.49 30.96 29.95
CA VAL A 49 4.20 31.68 29.91
C VAL A 49 4.14 32.79 30.97
N ALA A 50 4.70 32.56 32.16
CA ALA A 50 4.81 33.60 33.19
C ALA A 50 5.77 34.74 32.79
N ARG A 51 6.71 34.49 31.88
CA ARG A 51 7.71 35.48 31.43
C ARG A 51 7.28 36.25 30.18
N THR A 52 6.35 35.70 29.38
CA THR A 52 5.75 36.36 28.20
C THR A 52 4.46 37.12 28.50
N SER A 53 3.80 36.87 29.64
CA SER A 53 2.74 37.75 30.17
C SER A 53 3.38 39.00 30.81
N GLY A 54 3.90 39.88 29.96
CA GLY A 54 4.34 41.21 30.35
C GLY A 54 3.14 42.04 30.78
N ASN A 55 2.81 42.03 32.07
CA ASN A 55 1.87 42.99 32.66
C ASN A 55 2.57 43.83 33.73
N THR A 56 3.56 44.61 33.30
CA THR A 56 4.07 45.76 34.05
C THR A 56 3.35 47.02 33.57
N ALA A 57 2.05 47.13 33.85
CA ALA A 57 1.34 48.40 33.79
C ALA A 57 1.63 49.16 35.10
N ARG A 58 2.73 49.93 35.11
CA ARG A 58 3.05 50.89 36.17
C ARG A 58 2.23 52.16 35.92
N ALA A 59 0.92 52.10 36.17
CA ALA A 59 0.06 53.28 36.26
C ALA A 59 0.01 53.72 37.73
N ALA A 60 0.44 54.95 37.99
CA ALA A 60 0.42 55.57 39.30
C ALA A 60 -1.03 55.67 39.82
N LEU A 61 -1.31 55.04 40.97
CA LEU A 61 -2.56 55.26 41.71
C LEU A 61 -2.33 56.34 42.80
N PRO A 62 -3.28 57.27 42.99
CA PRO A 62 -3.24 58.24 44.09
C PRO A 62 -3.43 57.57 45.46
N PRO A 63 -2.90 58.15 46.55
CA PRO A 63 -2.96 57.55 47.88
C PRO A 63 -4.38 57.69 48.45
N GLY A 64 -5.01 56.56 48.84
CA GLY A 64 -6.28 56.64 49.58
C GLY A 64 -7.20 55.42 49.64
N GLN A 65 -6.89 54.25 49.06
CA GLN A 65 -7.83 53.10 49.08
C GLN A 65 -7.20 51.74 49.38
N ALA A 66 -6.25 51.70 50.32
CA ALA A 66 -5.66 50.45 50.83
C ALA A 66 -6.54 49.75 51.90
N GLY A 67 -7.83 49.57 51.62
CA GLY A 67 -8.77 49.02 52.60
C GLY A 67 -9.85 48.06 52.10
N ALA A 68 -9.98 47.82 50.79
CA ALA A 68 -11.16 47.14 50.23
C ALA A 68 -10.86 45.96 49.27
N ILE A 69 -9.69 45.33 49.34
CA ILE A 69 -9.33 44.18 48.47
C ILE A 69 -8.88 42.95 49.26
N ALA A 70 -9.29 42.85 50.53
CA ALA A 70 -8.99 41.69 51.39
C ALA A 70 -10.26 40.99 51.90
N ARG A 71 -11.38 41.09 51.16
CA ARG A 71 -12.66 40.48 51.56
C ARG A 71 -13.51 39.91 50.41
N SER A 72 -12.89 39.47 49.32
CA SER A 72 -13.57 38.72 48.25
C SER A 72 -12.93 37.35 47.94
N VAL A 73 -12.05 36.85 48.82
CA VAL A 73 -11.30 35.59 48.60
C VAL A 73 -12.02 34.36 49.19
N THR A 74 -13.16 34.50 49.89
CA THR A 74 -13.82 33.35 50.55
C THR A 74 -15.09 32.83 49.91
N ASP A 75 -15.66 33.48 48.88
CA ASP A 75 -16.89 32.97 48.21
C ASP A 75 -16.66 32.67 46.72
N GLY A 76 -15.50 32.14 46.39
CA GLY A 76 -15.15 31.65 45.06
C GLY A 76 -15.55 30.19 44.84
N ALA A 77 -16.83 29.85 44.98
CA ALA A 77 -17.37 28.61 44.44
C ALA A 77 -17.52 28.75 42.91
N CYS A 78 -16.40 28.88 42.20
CA CYS A 78 -16.34 28.59 40.77
C CYS A 78 -15.74 27.19 40.66
N GLY A 79 -16.60 26.19 40.60
CA GLY A 79 -16.20 24.82 40.39
C GLY A 79 -15.47 24.71 39.05
N CYS A 80 -14.14 24.64 39.11
CA CYS A 80 -13.31 24.19 38.00
C CYS A 80 -13.50 22.68 37.86
N ASP A 81 -14.66 22.26 37.36
CA ASP A 81 -14.76 21.01 36.63
C ASP A 81 -14.09 21.23 35.28
N GLU A 82 -12.76 21.33 35.31
CA GLU A 82 -11.93 21.28 34.11
C GLU A 82 -11.96 19.82 33.65
N ALA A 83 -13.09 19.43 33.08
CA ALA A 83 -13.22 18.21 32.32
C ALA A 83 -12.10 18.25 31.30
N VAL A 84 -11.06 17.46 31.53
CA VAL A 84 -9.98 17.22 30.57
C VAL A 84 -10.68 16.69 29.33
N ALA A 85 -10.95 17.59 28.38
CA ALA A 85 -11.65 17.27 27.16
C ALA A 85 -10.90 16.11 26.53
N ALA A 86 -11.58 14.97 26.38
CA ALA A 86 -10.99 13.79 25.74
C ALA A 86 -10.37 14.25 24.41
N PRO A 87 -9.15 13.79 24.05
CA PRO A 87 -8.47 14.27 22.87
C PRO A 87 -9.39 14.12 21.66
N ALA A 88 -9.80 15.25 21.08
CA ALA A 88 -10.72 15.25 19.96
C ALA A 88 -10.06 14.46 18.81
N VAL A 89 -10.73 13.41 18.35
CA VAL A 89 -10.30 12.64 17.18
C VAL A 89 -10.94 13.28 15.97
N HIS A 90 -10.12 13.84 15.08
CA HIS A 90 -10.61 14.37 13.81
C HIS A 90 -10.39 13.34 12.71
N ARG A 91 -11.23 13.41 11.67
CA ARG A 91 -11.17 12.49 10.55
C ARG A 91 -10.72 13.23 9.30
N ILE A 92 -9.59 12.82 8.74
CA ILE A 92 -9.04 13.37 7.50
C ILE A 92 -9.31 12.42 6.32
N HIS A 93 -9.65 12.98 5.16
CA HIS A 93 -9.85 12.22 3.94
C HIS A 93 -8.50 12.05 3.21
N VAL A 94 -7.95 10.85 3.24
CA VAL A 94 -6.60 10.56 2.71
C VAL A 94 -6.65 9.99 1.30
N TRP A 95 -7.56 9.05 1.04
CA TRP A 95 -7.65 8.35 -0.25
C TRP A 95 -8.98 8.59 -0.92
N ASP A 96 -8.93 9.16 -2.12
CA ASP A 96 -10.08 9.34 -2.99
C ASP A 96 -10.56 8.04 -3.62
N LEU A 97 -11.85 8.02 -3.99
CA LEU A 97 -12.53 6.84 -4.51
C LEU A 97 -11.82 6.22 -5.74
N PRO A 98 -11.38 6.99 -6.76
CA PRO A 98 -10.71 6.41 -7.93
C PRO A 98 -9.42 5.66 -7.57
N THR A 99 -8.60 6.20 -6.65
CA THR A 99 -7.39 5.53 -6.16
C THR A 99 -7.71 4.20 -5.46
N ARG A 100 -8.77 4.15 -4.65
CA ARG A 100 -9.18 2.94 -3.94
C ARG A 100 -9.70 1.86 -4.90
N LEU A 101 -10.56 2.26 -5.85
CA LEU A 101 -11.07 1.35 -6.87
C LEU A 101 -9.93 0.79 -7.72
N PHE A 102 -9.02 1.63 -8.19
CA PHE A 102 -7.82 1.18 -8.89
C PHE A 102 -7.04 0.14 -8.07
N HIS A 103 -6.76 0.44 -6.80
CA HIS A 103 -5.94 -0.44 -5.96
C HIS A 103 -6.58 -1.83 -5.82
N TRP A 104 -7.85 -1.90 -5.43
CA TRP A 104 -8.53 -3.18 -5.24
C TRP A 104 -8.76 -3.94 -6.54
N SER A 105 -9.08 -3.24 -7.64
CA SER A 105 -9.13 -3.85 -8.96
C SER A 105 -7.77 -4.42 -9.37
N LEU A 106 -6.67 -3.72 -9.08
CA LEU A 106 -5.32 -4.20 -9.35
C LEU A 106 -4.98 -5.43 -8.50
N VAL A 107 -5.34 -5.44 -7.21
CA VAL A 107 -5.14 -6.63 -6.35
C VAL A 107 -5.85 -7.85 -6.93
N VAL A 108 -7.12 -7.69 -7.34
CA VAL A 108 -7.90 -8.77 -7.96
C VAL A 108 -7.26 -9.21 -9.28
N ALA A 109 -6.96 -8.28 -10.18
CA ALA A 109 -6.39 -8.60 -11.49
C ALA A 109 -5.03 -9.30 -11.39
N VAL A 110 -4.15 -8.84 -10.49
CA VAL A 110 -2.84 -9.47 -10.24
C VAL A 110 -3.00 -10.85 -9.61
N THR A 111 -3.97 -11.02 -8.69
CA THR A 111 -4.23 -12.34 -8.09
C THR A 111 -4.73 -13.33 -9.13
N VAL A 112 -5.67 -12.90 -10.01
CA VAL A 112 -6.13 -13.73 -11.13
C VAL A 112 -4.95 -14.06 -12.04
N ALA A 113 -4.18 -13.08 -12.50
CA ALA A 113 -3.05 -13.32 -13.40
C ALA A 113 -1.98 -14.26 -12.79
N LEU A 114 -1.64 -14.10 -11.51
CA LEU A 114 -0.69 -14.98 -10.83
C LEU A 114 -1.23 -16.40 -10.71
N THR A 115 -2.47 -16.57 -10.26
CA THR A 115 -3.05 -17.91 -10.07
C THR A 115 -3.22 -18.64 -11.40
N THR A 116 -3.75 -17.98 -12.43
CA THR A 116 -3.94 -18.61 -13.74
C THR A 116 -2.61 -18.85 -14.45
N GLY A 117 -1.64 -17.95 -14.31
CA GLY A 117 -0.30 -18.11 -14.89
C GLY A 117 0.51 -19.23 -14.22
N LEU A 118 0.37 -19.44 -12.92
CA LEU A 118 1.02 -20.54 -12.20
C LEU A 118 0.37 -21.91 -12.48
N VAL A 119 -0.94 -21.93 -12.71
CA VAL A 119 -1.67 -23.15 -13.06
C VAL A 119 -1.42 -23.54 -14.52
N GLY A 120 -1.37 -22.57 -15.43
CA GLY A 120 -1.18 -22.79 -16.86
C GLY A 120 -2.36 -23.52 -17.54
N GLY A 121 -2.11 -24.06 -18.73
CA GLY A 121 -3.10 -24.82 -19.51
C GLY A 121 -4.31 -23.99 -19.91
N ASP A 122 -5.51 -24.53 -19.72
CA ASP A 122 -6.79 -23.90 -20.10
C ASP A 122 -7.06 -22.55 -19.40
N TRP A 123 -6.29 -22.20 -18.37
CA TRP A 123 -6.39 -20.92 -17.68
C TRP A 123 -5.59 -19.79 -18.34
N MET A 124 -4.74 -20.09 -19.33
CA MET A 124 -3.94 -19.08 -20.03
C MET A 124 -4.74 -17.98 -20.75
N PRO A 125 -5.92 -18.23 -21.34
CA PRO A 125 -6.78 -17.15 -21.84
C PRO A 125 -7.19 -16.17 -20.74
N VAL A 126 -7.52 -16.68 -19.55
CA VAL A 126 -7.87 -15.84 -18.39
C VAL A 126 -6.66 -15.05 -17.89
N HIS A 127 -5.46 -15.66 -17.91
CA HIS A 127 -4.20 -14.95 -17.65
C HIS A 127 -4.02 -13.76 -18.62
N GLY A 128 -4.23 -13.99 -19.92
CA GLY A 128 -4.16 -12.94 -20.95
C GLY A 128 -5.14 -11.79 -20.71
N TYR A 129 -6.41 -12.09 -20.41
CA TYR A 129 -7.41 -11.06 -20.09
C TYR A 129 -7.06 -10.28 -18.82
N ALA A 130 -6.55 -10.96 -17.78
CA ALA A 130 -6.09 -10.30 -16.57
C ALA A 130 -4.88 -9.39 -16.86
N GLY A 131 -3.96 -9.82 -17.73
CA GLY A 131 -2.84 -9.01 -18.22
C GLY A 131 -3.29 -7.72 -18.91
N ILE A 132 -4.26 -7.80 -19.83
CA ILE A 132 -4.85 -6.62 -20.50
C ILE A 132 -5.51 -5.68 -19.48
N ALA A 133 -6.24 -6.23 -18.51
CA ALA A 133 -6.83 -5.43 -17.43
C ALA A 133 -5.76 -4.72 -16.58
N ILE A 134 -4.65 -5.39 -16.26
CA ILE A 134 -3.52 -4.78 -15.55
C ILE A 134 -2.91 -3.63 -16.36
N VAL A 135 -2.74 -3.77 -17.68
CA VAL A 135 -2.25 -2.69 -18.55
C VAL A 135 -3.15 -1.46 -18.45
N GLY A 136 -4.47 -1.64 -18.56
CA GLY A 136 -5.44 -0.56 -18.40
C GLY A 136 -5.38 0.12 -17.03
N LEU A 137 -5.32 -0.68 -15.96
CA LEU A 137 -5.21 -0.17 -14.58
C LEU A 137 -3.90 0.60 -14.35
N VAL A 138 -2.77 0.09 -14.85
CA VAL A 138 -1.47 0.76 -14.75
C VAL A 138 -1.49 2.08 -15.53
N ALA A 139 -2.01 2.09 -16.76
CA ALA A 139 -2.18 3.30 -17.56
C ALA A 139 -3.06 4.34 -16.85
N PHE A 140 -4.21 3.92 -16.31
CA PHE A 140 -5.06 4.75 -15.46
C PHE A 140 -4.27 5.36 -14.31
N ARG A 141 -3.49 4.55 -13.59
CA ARG A 141 -2.75 4.99 -12.41
C ARG A 141 -1.64 5.99 -12.74
N LEU A 142 -0.99 5.83 -13.89
CA LEU A 142 0.03 6.76 -14.35
C LEU A 142 -0.57 8.14 -14.63
N VAL A 143 -1.70 8.21 -15.33
CA VAL A 143 -2.42 9.47 -15.59
C VAL A 143 -2.98 10.07 -14.29
N TRP A 144 -3.65 9.26 -13.47
CA TRP A 144 -4.21 9.68 -12.19
C TRP A 144 -3.12 10.16 -11.21
N GLY A 145 -1.93 9.58 -11.29
CA GLY A 145 -0.77 9.99 -10.50
C GLY A 145 -0.13 11.29 -10.92
N ILE A 146 -0.53 11.87 -12.05
CA ILE A 146 -0.08 13.19 -12.48
C ILE A 146 -1.17 14.22 -12.21
N ALA A 147 -2.41 13.93 -12.60
CA ALA A 147 -3.50 14.91 -12.62
C ALA A 147 -4.52 14.78 -11.47
N GLY A 148 -4.56 13.62 -10.77
CA GLY A 148 -5.59 13.26 -9.81
C GLY A 148 -5.57 14.03 -8.48
N ALA A 149 -6.16 13.44 -7.44
CA ALA A 149 -6.23 14.06 -6.11
C ALA A 149 -4.84 14.28 -5.49
N ALA A 150 -4.71 15.25 -4.56
CA ALA A 150 -3.42 15.64 -3.99
C ALA A 150 -2.62 14.44 -3.43
N HIS A 151 -3.23 13.55 -2.66
CA HIS A 151 -2.54 12.38 -2.11
C HIS A 151 -2.22 11.29 -3.16
N ALA A 152 -2.86 11.32 -4.34
CA ALA A 152 -2.61 10.38 -5.42
C ALA A 152 -1.44 10.79 -6.34
N ARG A 153 -1.08 12.09 -6.35
CA ARG A 153 -0.05 12.64 -7.24
C ARG A 153 1.36 12.22 -6.82
N PHE A 154 2.13 11.66 -7.75
CA PHE A 154 3.49 11.16 -7.52
C PHE A 154 4.42 12.22 -6.95
N VAL A 155 4.33 13.46 -7.43
CA VAL A 155 5.16 14.59 -6.96
C VAL A 155 4.99 14.86 -5.46
N ASN A 156 3.81 14.60 -4.90
CA ASN A 156 3.51 14.92 -3.51
C ASN A 156 4.15 13.92 -2.53
N PHE A 157 4.33 12.66 -2.95
CA PHE A 157 4.89 11.61 -2.10
C PHE A 157 6.18 10.98 -2.62
N ALA A 158 6.77 11.49 -3.70
CA ALA A 158 8.02 10.98 -4.25
C ALA A 158 9.09 10.81 -3.16
N PRO A 159 9.80 9.66 -3.13
CA PRO A 159 10.78 9.34 -2.11
C PRO A 159 12.09 10.09 -2.39
N THR A 160 12.17 11.36 -2.00
CA THR A 160 13.40 12.14 -2.11
C THR A 160 14.42 11.70 -1.05
N PRO A 161 15.74 11.84 -1.31
CA PRO A 161 16.78 11.46 -0.33
C PRO A 161 16.61 12.17 1.02
N SER A 162 16.18 13.43 1.02
CA SER A 162 15.90 14.20 2.24
C SER A 162 14.75 13.61 3.05
N ARG A 163 13.64 13.22 2.38
CA ARG A 163 12.49 12.58 3.03
C ARG A 163 12.84 11.20 3.58
N LEU A 164 13.63 10.42 2.82
CA LEU A 164 14.07 9.11 3.27
C LEU A 164 14.96 9.22 4.52
N ARG A 165 15.93 10.14 4.52
CA ARG A 165 16.77 10.42 5.70
C ARG A 165 15.94 10.90 6.89
N ALA A 166 14.99 11.82 6.67
CA ALA A 166 14.10 12.29 7.73
C ALA A 166 13.27 11.16 8.34
N TYR A 167 12.79 10.23 7.51
CA TYR A 167 12.04 9.05 7.95
C TYR A 167 12.91 8.08 8.75
N LEU A 168 14.11 7.75 8.27
CA LEU A 168 15.04 6.86 8.97
C LEU A 168 15.49 7.45 10.32
N ASN A 169 15.54 8.77 10.43
CA ASN A 169 15.85 9.49 11.67
C ASN A 169 14.63 9.69 12.60
N GLY A 170 13.46 9.15 12.25
CA GLY A 170 12.23 9.28 13.06
C GLY A 170 11.60 10.68 13.07
N ARG A 171 11.95 11.55 12.12
CA ARG A 171 11.52 12.96 12.03
C ARG A 171 10.41 13.20 11.00
N TRP A 172 9.82 12.13 10.45
CA TRP A 172 8.79 12.25 9.41
C TRP A 172 7.39 12.42 10.00
N GLN A 173 6.69 13.48 9.58
CA GLN A 173 5.38 13.90 10.10
C GLN A 173 4.29 14.00 9.02
N GLY A 174 4.49 13.36 7.85
CA GLY A 174 3.57 13.50 6.71
C GLY A 174 2.27 12.70 6.85
N HIS A 175 1.26 13.08 6.08
CA HIS A 175 0.04 12.29 5.87
C HIS A 175 0.02 11.65 4.47
N GLY A 176 -0.53 10.44 4.36
CA GLY A 176 -0.48 9.63 3.12
C GLY A 176 0.69 8.63 3.11
N HIS A 177 1.41 8.53 1.98
CA HIS A 177 2.53 7.59 1.85
C HIS A 177 3.74 8.06 2.67
N ASN A 178 4.21 7.18 3.57
CA ASN A 178 5.54 7.35 4.15
C ASN A 178 6.63 7.09 3.09
N PRO A 179 7.86 7.59 3.25
CA PRO A 179 8.90 7.47 2.20
C PRO A 179 9.25 6.03 1.82
N LEU A 180 9.20 5.08 2.76
CA LEU A 180 9.37 3.66 2.44
C LEU A 180 8.18 3.08 1.65
N GLY A 181 6.96 3.47 2.00
CA GLY A 181 5.74 3.11 1.29
C GLY A 181 5.70 3.72 -0.11
N ALA A 182 6.23 4.94 -0.27
CA ALA A 182 6.40 5.56 -1.58
C ALA A 182 7.36 4.73 -2.45
N LEU A 183 8.52 4.31 -1.93
CA LEU A 183 9.43 3.39 -2.64
C LEU A 183 8.73 2.12 -3.09
N SER A 184 7.91 1.52 -2.22
CA SER A 184 7.12 0.32 -2.56
C SER A 184 6.15 0.58 -3.71
N VAL A 185 5.46 1.73 -3.75
CA VAL A 185 4.56 2.09 -4.86
C VAL A 185 5.32 2.19 -6.18
N PHE A 186 6.45 2.90 -6.21
CA PHE A 186 7.25 3.05 -7.43
C PHE A 186 7.83 1.71 -7.90
N ALA A 187 8.35 0.89 -6.97
CA ALA A 187 8.91 -0.42 -7.29
C ALA A 187 7.85 -1.37 -7.88
N LEU A 188 6.68 -1.48 -7.23
CA LEU A 188 5.59 -2.33 -7.71
C LEU A 188 5.02 -1.84 -9.04
N LEU A 189 4.85 -0.52 -9.21
CA LEU A 189 4.32 0.03 -10.46
C LEU A 189 5.29 -0.17 -11.62
N ALA A 190 6.59 0.09 -11.41
CA ALA A 190 7.61 -0.14 -12.42
C ALA A 190 7.69 -1.62 -12.80
N LEU A 191 7.69 -2.52 -11.82
CA LEU A 191 7.75 -3.95 -12.08
C LEU A 191 6.49 -4.44 -12.81
N LEU A 192 5.30 -3.94 -12.47
CA LEU A 192 4.07 -4.28 -13.19
C LEU A 192 4.09 -3.79 -14.64
N VAL A 193 4.67 -2.62 -14.93
CA VAL A 193 4.85 -2.16 -16.32
C VAL A 193 5.72 -3.14 -17.11
N VAL A 194 6.86 -3.56 -16.54
CA VAL A 194 7.76 -4.50 -17.22
C VAL A 194 7.12 -5.90 -17.33
N GLN A 195 6.45 -6.37 -16.27
CA GLN A 195 5.73 -7.64 -16.26
C GLN A 195 4.65 -7.68 -17.35
N ALA A 196 3.79 -6.67 -17.41
CA ALA A 196 2.74 -6.61 -18.41
C ALA A 196 3.32 -6.46 -19.81
N GLY A 197 4.32 -5.59 -19.99
CA GLY A 197 4.98 -5.39 -21.29
C GLY A 197 5.62 -6.65 -21.85
N THR A 198 6.36 -7.39 -21.03
CA THR A 198 6.96 -8.68 -21.43
C THR A 198 5.89 -9.73 -21.74
N GLY A 199 4.75 -9.73 -21.04
CA GLY A 199 3.66 -10.67 -21.29
C GLY A 199 2.89 -10.38 -22.59
N LEU A 200 2.72 -9.11 -22.95
CA LEU A 200 2.03 -8.72 -24.19
C LEU A 200 2.74 -9.23 -25.45
N VAL A 201 4.07 -9.31 -25.40
CA VAL A 201 4.91 -9.76 -26.52
C VAL A 201 5.45 -11.18 -26.32
N GLY A 202 4.99 -11.89 -25.28
CA GLY A 202 5.42 -13.25 -24.97
C GLY A 202 4.76 -14.31 -25.84
N ASN A 203 5.43 -15.43 -26.03
CA ASN A 203 4.96 -16.60 -26.76
C ASN A 203 5.56 -17.84 -26.10
N ASP A 204 4.72 -18.83 -25.76
CA ASP A 204 5.14 -20.11 -25.19
C ASP A 204 5.13 -21.26 -26.23
N GLU A 205 4.89 -20.94 -27.51
CA GLU A 205 4.85 -21.85 -28.67
C GLU A 205 3.75 -22.93 -28.63
N ILE A 206 2.99 -23.05 -27.53
CA ILE A 206 2.13 -24.21 -27.28
C ILE A 206 0.70 -23.79 -27.01
N ALA A 207 0.47 -22.93 -26.02
CA ALA A 207 -0.85 -22.67 -25.45
C ALA A 207 -1.20 -21.19 -25.34
N PHE A 208 -0.20 -20.31 -25.41
CA PHE A 208 -0.38 -18.88 -25.22
C PHE A 208 0.54 -18.05 -26.10
N GLN A 209 -0.07 -17.18 -26.88
CA GLN A 209 0.59 -16.11 -27.60
C GLN A 209 0.02 -14.77 -27.14
N GLY A 210 0.92 -13.88 -26.71
CA GLY A 210 0.58 -12.53 -26.33
C GLY A 210 0.04 -11.73 -27.52
N PRO A 211 -0.90 -10.79 -27.32
CA PRO A 211 -1.54 -10.10 -28.44
C PRO A 211 -0.60 -9.26 -29.31
N LEU A 212 0.58 -8.91 -28.79
CA LEU A 212 1.60 -8.12 -29.48
C LEU A 212 2.86 -8.96 -29.81
N ALA A 213 2.79 -10.29 -29.70
CA ALA A 213 3.95 -11.16 -29.96
C ALA A 213 4.50 -11.02 -31.39
N THR A 214 3.64 -10.70 -32.36
CA THR A 214 4.02 -10.49 -33.77
C THR A 214 4.84 -9.22 -34.01
N LEU A 215 4.90 -8.30 -33.04
CA LEU A 215 5.73 -7.08 -33.15
C LEU A 215 7.22 -7.35 -32.88
N VAL A 216 7.59 -8.55 -32.44
CA VAL A 216 8.96 -8.93 -32.14
C VAL A 216 9.30 -10.27 -32.79
N ASP A 217 10.58 -10.48 -33.08
CA ASP A 217 11.07 -11.77 -33.58
C ASP A 217 10.76 -12.90 -32.58
N GLU A 218 10.42 -14.09 -33.07
CA GLU A 218 10.03 -15.26 -32.27
C GLU A 218 11.06 -15.60 -31.18
N ALA A 219 12.35 -15.66 -31.53
CA ALA A 219 13.43 -15.90 -30.58
C ALA A 219 13.44 -14.88 -29.42
N ARG A 220 13.12 -13.61 -29.71
CA ARG A 220 13.02 -12.57 -28.68
C ARG A 220 11.73 -12.72 -27.87
N SER A 221 10.61 -13.08 -28.50
CA SER A 221 9.35 -13.36 -27.81
C SER A 221 9.49 -14.47 -26.75
N ILE A 222 10.19 -15.55 -27.08
CA ILE A 222 10.48 -16.66 -26.15
C ILE A 222 11.35 -16.19 -24.98
N GLN A 223 12.42 -15.42 -25.26
CA GLN A 223 13.27 -14.85 -24.21
C GLN A 223 12.48 -13.95 -23.25
N LEU A 224 11.60 -13.10 -23.79
CA LEU A 224 10.75 -12.23 -22.99
C LEU A 224 9.72 -13.01 -22.17
N THR A 225 9.27 -14.17 -22.65
CA THR A 225 8.43 -15.10 -21.88
C THR A 225 9.19 -15.68 -20.69
N GLY A 226 10.44 -16.10 -20.88
CA GLY A 226 11.31 -16.52 -19.77
C GLY A 226 11.53 -15.41 -18.75
N LEU A 227 11.78 -14.19 -19.22
CA LEU A 227 11.90 -13.00 -18.34
C LEU A 227 10.59 -12.72 -17.60
N HIS A 228 9.43 -12.82 -18.27
CA HIS A 228 8.12 -12.64 -17.66
C HIS A 228 7.91 -13.61 -16.48
N GLN A 229 8.27 -14.89 -16.65
CA GLN A 229 8.18 -15.89 -15.58
C GLN A 229 9.10 -15.54 -14.40
N GLN A 230 10.35 -15.13 -14.66
CA GLN A 230 11.29 -14.74 -13.61
C GLN A 230 10.81 -13.50 -12.84
N LEU A 231 10.34 -12.48 -13.56
CA LEU A 231 9.81 -11.25 -12.97
C LEU A 231 8.54 -11.51 -12.14
N ALA A 232 7.74 -12.54 -12.47
CA ALA A 232 6.58 -12.92 -11.66
C ALA A 232 6.97 -13.32 -10.23
N TYR A 233 8.09 -14.04 -10.05
CA TYR A 233 8.61 -14.39 -8.72
C TYR A 233 9.13 -13.17 -7.96
N VAL A 234 9.80 -12.24 -8.66
CA VAL A 234 10.25 -10.97 -8.07
C VAL A 234 9.03 -10.15 -7.64
N LEU A 235 7.99 -10.10 -8.45
CA LEU A 235 6.74 -9.40 -8.17
C LEU A 235 6.03 -10.01 -6.96
N LEU A 236 5.93 -11.34 -6.90
CA LEU A 236 5.38 -12.04 -5.74
C LEU A 236 6.16 -11.73 -4.46
N GLY A 237 7.50 -11.70 -4.54
CA GLY A 237 8.37 -11.29 -3.43
C GLY A 237 8.11 -9.86 -2.96
N LEU A 238 7.97 -8.91 -3.88
CA LEU A 238 7.65 -7.52 -3.54
C LEU A 238 6.24 -7.35 -2.97
N ILE A 239 5.25 -8.11 -3.48
CA ILE A 239 3.88 -8.12 -2.93
C ILE A 239 3.90 -8.67 -1.50
N ALA A 240 4.60 -9.78 -1.27
CA ALA A 240 4.76 -10.37 0.06
C ALA A 240 5.41 -9.37 1.02
N LEU A 241 6.51 -8.73 0.60
CA LEU A 241 7.18 -7.69 1.38
C LEU A 241 6.25 -6.51 1.70
N HIS A 242 5.45 -6.07 0.72
CA HIS A 242 4.48 -4.99 0.89
C HIS A 242 3.42 -5.35 1.94
N VAL A 243 2.83 -6.54 1.85
CA VAL A 243 1.82 -7.02 2.83
C VAL A 243 2.44 -7.20 4.22
N LEU A 244 3.66 -7.73 4.31
CA LEU A 244 4.41 -7.84 5.56
C LEU A 244 4.67 -6.47 6.20
N ALA A 245 5.03 -5.46 5.40
CA ALA A 245 5.21 -4.10 5.89
C ALA A 245 3.89 -3.51 6.47
N ILE A 246 2.75 -3.78 5.82
CA ILE A 246 1.42 -3.36 6.32
C ILE A 246 1.11 -4.07 7.65
N ALA A 247 1.36 -5.38 7.74
CA ALA A 247 1.17 -6.14 8.97
C ALA A 247 2.08 -5.64 10.10
N ALA A 248 3.36 -5.37 9.81
CA ALA A 248 4.31 -4.79 10.75
C ALA A 248 3.85 -3.41 11.23
N TYR A 249 3.31 -2.56 10.35
CA TYR A 249 2.77 -1.25 10.73
C TYR A 249 1.54 -1.39 11.65
N ARG A 250 0.70 -2.39 11.41
CA ARG A 250 -0.44 -2.69 12.28
C ARG A 250 -0.02 -3.16 13.66
N VAL A 251 1.02 -3.99 13.77
CA VAL A 251 1.44 -4.59 15.06
C VAL A 251 2.37 -3.65 15.84
N LEU A 252 3.39 -3.09 15.19
CA LEU A 252 4.43 -2.28 15.83
C LEU A 252 3.98 -0.84 16.04
N HIS A 253 3.34 -0.24 15.03
CA HIS A 253 2.88 1.15 15.08
C HIS A 253 1.41 1.29 15.46
N LYS A 254 0.72 0.17 15.74
CA LYS A 254 -0.71 0.11 16.11
C LYS A 254 -1.63 0.93 15.19
N THR A 255 -1.20 1.12 13.95
CA THR A 255 -1.88 1.98 12.97
C THR A 255 -2.47 1.11 11.88
N ASN A 256 -3.77 1.21 11.67
CA ASN A 256 -4.46 0.45 10.63
C ASN A 256 -4.37 1.19 9.28
N LEU A 257 -3.48 0.71 8.40
CA LEU A 257 -3.31 1.26 7.05
C LEU A 257 -4.36 0.75 6.04
N VAL A 258 -5.03 -0.37 6.35
CA VAL A 258 -6.06 -0.98 5.48
C VAL A 258 -7.37 -0.21 5.56
N LYS A 259 -7.76 0.26 6.77
CA LYS A 259 -9.01 1.01 6.99
C LYS A 259 -9.10 2.25 6.08
N PRO A 260 -8.08 3.11 5.95
CA PRO A 260 -8.08 4.20 4.98
C PRO A 260 -8.20 3.73 3.53
N MET A 261 -7.62 2.59 3.15
CA MET A 261 -7.73 2.07 1.77
C MET A 261 -9.12 1.56 1.40
N VAL A 262 -9.94 1.17 2.39
CA VAL A 262 -11.34 0.79 2.15
C VAL A 262 -12.25 2.00 2.26
N THR A 263 -12.12 2.78 3.33
CA THR A 263 -13.05 3.87 3.65
C THR A 263 -12.68 5.22 3.05
N GLY A 264 -11.40 5.44 2.75
CA GLY A 264 -10.84 6.75 2.39
C GLY A 264 -10.38 7.60 3.55
N TRP A 265 -10.77 7.25 4.77
CA TRP A 265 -10.64 8.13 5.94
C TRP A 265 -9.62 7.60 6.94
N LYS A 266 -8.86 8.53 7.53
CA LYS A 266 -7.92 8.27 8.62
C LYS A 266 -8.34 9.10 9.83
N ASP A 267 -8.38 8.46 10.99
CA ASP A 267 -8.62 9.13 12.26
C ASP A 267 -7.26 9.64 12.80
N VAL A 268 -7.18 10.93 13.15
CA VAL A 268 -5.97 11.63 13.62
C VAL A 268 -6.31 12.34 14.94
N GLN A 269 -5.38 12.32 15.90
CA GLN A 269 -5.55 13.00 17.18
C GLN A 269 -5.35 14.51 17.00
N ALA A 270 -6.15 15.33 17.69
CA ALA A 270 -6.15 16.78 17.50
C ALA A 270 -4.77 17.47 17.62
N ALA A 271 -3.86 16.89 18.40
CA ALA A 271 -2.50 17.40 18.61
C ALA A 271 -1.58 17.25 17.38
N ASP A 272 -1.93 16.39 16.42
CA ASP A 272 -1.15 16.12 15.21
C ASP A 272 -1.69 16.86 13.97
N HIS A 273 -2.67 17.76 14.14
CA HIS A 273 -3.16 18.60 13.06
C HIS A 273 -2.18 19.71 12.73
N HIS A 274 -1.30 19.44 11.78
CA HIS A 274 -0.91 20.48 10.84
C HIS A 274 -2.02 20.60 9.81
N ALA A 275 -2.50 21.82 9.60
CA ALA A 275 -3.62 22.13 8.71
C ALA A 275 -3.28 21.75 7.26
N ASP A 276 -3.54 20.50 6.89
CA ASP A 276 -3.52 20.09 5.49
C ASP A 276 -4.76 20.68 4.82
N GLY A 277 -4.51 21.63 3.92
CA GLY A 277 -5.50 22.35 3.14
C GLY A 277 -6.51 21.39 2.52
N ALA A 278 -7.67 21.30 3.15
CA ALA A 278 -8.76 20.52 2.66
C ALA A 278 -9.16 21.05 1.28
N SER A 279 -9.01 20.23 0.24
CA SER A 279 -9.48 20.53 -1.11
C SER A 279 -11.01 20.56 -1.12
N HIS A 280 -11.60 21.64 -0.64
CA HIS A 280 -13.01 21.96 -0.78
C HIS A 280 -13.20 22.65 -2.12
N GLY A 281 -13.56 21.84 -3.11
CA GLY A 281 -13.85 22.28 -4.46
C GLY A 281 -13.68 21.11 -5.40
N ALA A 282 -14.79 20.48 -5.77
CA ALA A 282 -14.84 19.64 -6.96
C ALA A 282 -14.62 20.54 -8.18
N SER A 283 -13.38 20.97 -8.41
CA SER A 283 -13.04 21.73 -9.61
C SER A 283 -13.31 20.84 -10.82
N ALA A 284 -13.87 21.42 -11.88
CA ALA A 284 -14.14 20.73 -13.15
C ALA A 284 -12.91 19.93 -13.64
N TRP A 285 -11.71 20.37 -13.27
CA TRP A 285 -10.43 19.68 -13.47
C TRP A 285 -10.40 18.22 -12.98
N ARG A 286 -11.05 17.89 -11.87
CA ARG A 286 -11.03 16.52 -11.33
C ARG A 286 -11.80 15.55 -12.23
N TRP A 287 -12.88 16.02 -12.83
CA TRP A 287 -13.68 15.22 -13.77
C TRP A 287 -12.97 15.09 -15.11
N THR A 288 -12.36 16.16 -15.63
CA THR A 288 -11.56 16.06 -16.86
C THR A 288 -10.36 15.14 -16.69
N ALA A 289 -9.67 15.20 -15.54
CA ALA A 289 -8.58 14.27 -15.20
C ALA A 289 -9.06 12.81 -15.07
N LEU A 290 -10.28 12.59 -14.59
CA LEU A 290 -10.84 11.24 -14.46
C LEU A 290 -11.20 10.68 -15.82
N LEU A 291 -11.89 11.47 -16.65
CA LEU A 291 -12.27 11.09 -17.99
C LEU A 291 -11.03 10.84 -18.87
N SER A 292 -9.98 11.67 -18.74
CA SER A 292 -8.72 11.43 -19.46
C SER A 292 -8.03 10.16 -18.98
N ALA A 293 -7.97 9.89 -17.67
CA ALA A 293 -7.38 8.67 -17.14
C ALA A 293 -8.14 7.42 -17.60
N VAL A 294 -9.48 7.45 -17.61
CA VAL A 294 -10.31 6.35 -18.13
C VAL A 294 -10.13 6.19 -19.63
N GLY A 295 -10.15 7.28 -20.40
CA GLY A 295 -9.94 7.25 -21.85
C GLY A 295 -8.57 6.66 -22.23
N VAL A 296 -7.51 7.06 -21.54
CA VAL A 296 -6.16 6.50 -21.75
C VAL A 296 -6.10 5.03 -21.33
N ALA A 297 -6.75 4.65 -20.24
CA ALA A 297 -6.81 3.25 -19.81
C ALA A 297 -7.50 2.36 -20.85
N LEU A 298 -8.65 2.80 -21.39
CA LEU A 298 -9.37 2.08 -22.43
C LEU A 298 -8.55 2.00 -23.71
N LEU A 299 -7.91 3.10 -24.13
CA LEU A 299 -7.02 3.11 -25.30
C LEU A 299 -5.84 2.14 -25.12
N ALA A 300 -5.25 2.11 -23.92
CA ALA A 300 -4.16 1.19 -23.60
C ALA A 300 -4.64 -0.27 -23.64
N MET A 301 -5.85 -0.56 -23.16
CA MET A 301 -6.45 -1.90 -23.24
C MET A 301 -6.73 -2.33 -24.69
N THR A 302 -7.27 -1.43 -25.52
CA THR A 302 -7.52 -1.74 -26.94
C THR A 302 -6.23 -1.97 -27.72
N PHE A 303 -5.19 -1.18 -27.42
CA PHE A 303 -3.87 -1.41 -28.02
C PHE A 303 -3.28 -2.74 -27.53
N ALA A 304 -3.32 -2.99 -26.22
CA ALA A 304 -2.80 -4.20 -25.60
C ALA A 304 -3.54 -5.48 -26.02
N SER A 305 -4.81 -5.39 -26.45
CA SER A 305 -5.54 -6.53 -26.99
C SER A 305 -5.16 -6.84 -28.44
N GLY A 306 -4.26 -6.06 -29.06
CA GLY A 306 -3.92 -6.19 -30.48
C GLY A 306 -5.05 -5.81 -31.43
N ALA A 307 -6.06 -5.06 -30.94
CA ALA A 307 -7.18 -4.64 -31.77
C ALA A 307 -6.66 -3.72 -32.90
N GLY A 308 -6.79 -4.19 -34.15
CA GLY A 308 -6.25 -3.50 -35.34
C GLY A 308 -4.96 -4.10 -35.91
N LEU A 309 -4.26 -4.98 -35.18
CA LEU A 309 -3.14 -5.79 -35.72
C LEU A 309 -3.62 -7.14 -36.28
N ALA A 310 -4.80 -7.60 -35.86
CA ALA A 310 -5.37 -8.88 -36.23
C ALA A 310 -6.05 -8.92 -37.62
N GLN A 311 -5.86 -7.91 -38.49
CA GLN A 311 -6.57 -7.84 -39.78
C GLN A 311 -5.94 -8.68 -40.91
N ASP A 312 -4.78 -9.31 -40.67
CA ASP A 312 -4.07 -10.06 -41.72
C ASP A 312 -3.99 -11.57 -41.47
N ALA A 313 -4.72 -12.14 -40.50
CA ALA A 313 -4.90 -13.59 -40.47
C ALA A 313 -5.92 -13.96 -41.55
N PRO A 314 -5.51 -14.55 -42.69
CA PRO A 314 -6.48 -15.01 -43.66
C PRO A 314 -7.32 -16.08 -42.97
N GLU A 315 -8.63 -15.98 -43.20
CA GLU A 315 -9.63 -17.02 -43.02
C GLU A 315 -9.22 -18.28 -43.83
N ALA A 316 -8.19 -18.99 -43.37
CA ALA A 316 -7.61 -20.15 -44.04
C ALA A 316 -7.28 -21.28 -43.05
N ALA A 317 -7.88 -21.23 -41.85
CA ALA A 317 -8.16 -22.44 -41.07
C ALA A 317 -9.51 -23.08 -41.46
N ALA A 318 -10.12 -22.66 -42.58
CA ALA A 318 -11.01 -23.52 -43.35
C ALA A 318 -10.15 -24.52 -44.14
N SER A 319 -9.40 -25.36 -43.42
CA SER A 319 -8.95 -26.62 -44.02
C SER A 319 -10.23 -27.38 -44.38
N PRO A 320 -10.45 -27.78 -45.64
CA PRO A 320 -11.46 -28.79 -45.91
C PRO A 320 -10.95 -30.03 -45.17
N VAL A 321 -11.55 -30.31 -44.00
CA VAL A 321 -11.47 -31.62 -43.38
C VAL A 321 -11.88 -32.57 -44.49
N LEU A 322 -10.88 -33.26 -45.02
CA LEU A 322 -11.04 -34.33 -45.98
C LEU A 322 -12.16 -35.21 -45.43
N GLN A 323 -13.30 -35.20 -46.12
CA GLN A 323 -14.27 -36.27 -46.05
C GLN A 323 -13.56 -37.52 -46.55
N GLN A 324 -12.82 -38.17 -45.66
CA GLN A 324 -12.39 -39.55 -45.82
C GLN A 324 -13.68 -40.37 -45.72
N PRO A 325 -14.13 -41.05 -46.78
CA PRO A 325 -15.23 -41.99 -46.66
C PRO A 325 -14.78 -43.12 -45.73
N VAL A 326 -15.68 -43.52 -44.84
CA VAL A 326 -15.54 -44.69 -43.96
C VAL A 326 -15.34 -45.93 -44.83
N ALA A 327 -14.09 -46.27 -45.14
CA ALA A 327 -13.73 -47.54 -45.75
C ALA A 327 -12.29 -47.92 -45.35
N GLN A 328 -12.17 -49.14 -44.82
CA GLN A 328 -10.94 -49.87 -44.50
C GLN A 328 -10.19 -49.48 -43.23
N GLN A 329 -10.86 -49.71 -42.10
CA GLN A 329 -10.21 -50.29 -40.94
C GLN A 329 -9.94 -51.80 -41.23
N ALA A 330 -8.90 -52.09 -41.99
CA ALA A 330 -8.39 -53.45 -42.12
C ALA A 330 -7.39 -53.72 -40.99
N ALA A 331 -7.66 -54.78 -40.23
CA ALA A 331 -6.92 -55.19 -39.05
C ALA A 331 -5.42 -55.37 -39.32
N ALA A 332 -4.58 -54.67 -38.54
CA ALA A 332 -3.19 -55.05 -38.32
C ALA A 332 -3.11 -55.88 -37.03
N PRO A 333 -2.47 -57.06 -37.02
CA PRO A 333 -2.35 -57.86 -35.80
C PRO A 333 -1.40 -57.19 -34.80
N ALA A 334 -1.81 -57.21 -33.53
CA ALA A 334 -1.03 -56.71 -32.40
C ALA A 334 0.29 -57.50 -32.27
N VAL A 335 1.41 -56.83 -32.47
CA VAL A 335 2.72 -57.31 -32.03
C VAL A 335 2.98 -56.72 -30.65
N ALA A 336 3.01 -57.58 -29.63
CA ALA A 336 3.37 -57.21 -28.27
C ALA A 336 4.87 -56.85 -28.19
N PRO A 337 5.28 -55.81 -27.45
CA PRO A 337 6.68 -55.55 -27.20
C PRO A 337 7.24 -56.51 -26.15
N ALA A 338 8.33 -57.19 -26.51
CA ALA A 338 9.20 -57.90 -25.58
C ALA A 338 10.43 -57.03 -25.30
N TRP A 339 10.30 -56.08 -24.39
CA TRP A 339 11.35 -55.47 -23.57
C TRP A 339 10.73 -54.53 -22.54
#